data_AF-A0A9D0NXM5-F1
#
_entry.id   AF-A0A9D0NXM5-F1
#
_cell.length_a   1.000
_cell.length_b   1.000
_cell.length_c   1.000
_cell.angle_alpha   90.00
_cell.angle_beta   90.00
_cell.angle_gamma   90.00
#
_symmetry.space_group_name_H-M   'P 1'
#
loop_
_entity.id
_entity.type
_entity.pdbx_description
1 polymer ?
#
loop_
_entity_poly.entity_id
_entity_poly.type
_entity_poly.pdbx_seq_one_letter_code
_entity_poly.pdbx_strand_id
1 'polypeptide(L)'
;MFLGWRANIRIFCLSSFLLVLVGCAGMSEPQPEITRVAELNVRLGLDYLRQERFQLAKTKLERALSASPHSSQVQWAYALLQDKLGHEEAAERHFRKAISLSPNDAYA
;
A
#
# COMPACT_ATOMS: atom_id res chain seq x y z
N MET A 1 -51.11 -40.77 4.71
CA MET A 1 -50.27 -39.79 3.97
C MET A 1 -48.97 -39.56 4.76
N PHE A 2 -47.97 -40.43 4.64
CA PHE A 2 -46.63 -40.19 5.21
C PHE A 2 -45.54 -40.88 4.36
N LEU A 3 -45.48 -40.53 3.08
CA LEU A 3 -44.33 -40.83 2.22
C LEU A 3 -43.83 -39.51 1.63
N GLY A 4 -42.83 -38.90 2.26
CA GLY A 4 -42.24 -37.65 1.78
C GLY A 4 -40.94 -37.21 2.45
N TRP A 5 -40.43 -37.93 3.45
CA TRP A 5 -39.26 -37.46 4.22
C TRP A 5 -37.92 -38.12 3.86
N ARG A 6 -37.94 -39.26 3.14
CA ARG A 6 -36.71 -40.04 2.88
C ARG A 6 -35.92 -39.58 1.64
N ALA A 7 -36.46 -38.67 0.83
CA ALA A 7 -35.84 -38.20 -0.41
C ALA A 7 -35.01 -36.91 -0.26
N ASN A 8 -35.22 -36.12 0.80
CA ASN A 8 -34.60 -34.79 0.95
C ASN A 8 -33.30 -34.77 1.76
N ILE A 9 -32.93 -35.87 2.42
CA ILE A 9 -31.66 -35.95 3.18
C ILE A 9 -30.45 -36.01 2.24
N ARG A 10 -30.58 -36.70 1.08
CA ARG A 10 -29.50 -36.80 0.09
C ARG A 10 -29.24 -35.50 -0.67
N ILE A 11 -30.30 -34.73 -0.91
CA ILE A 11 -30.21 -33.44 -1.61
C ILE A 11 -29.58 -32.38 -0.67
N PHE A 12 -29.88 -32.44 0.62
CA PHE A 12 -29.34 -31.51 1.62
C PHE A 12 -27.83 -31.70 1.87
N CYS A 13 -27.32 -32.94 1.78
CA CYS A 13 -25.88 -33.20 1.88
C CYS A 13 -25.10 -32.78 0.64
N LEU A 14 -25.70 -32.81 -0.56
CA LEU A 14 -25.06 -32.36 -1.79
C LEU A 14 -25.08 -30.83 -1.95
N SER A 15 -26.08 -30.13 -1.38
CA SER A 15 -26.11 -28.67 -1.39
C SER A 15 -25.21 -28.02 -0.34
N SER A 16 -24.86 -28.74 0.74
CA SER A 16 -24.00 -28.21 1.81
C SER A 16 -22.50 -28.23 1.48
N PHE A 17 -22.06 -28.86 0.39
CA PHE A 17 -20.63 -28.94 0.02
C PHE A 17 -20.19 -27.83 -0.96
N LEU A 18 -21.13 -27.05 -1.50
CA LEU A 18 -20.83 -25.96 -2.45
C LEU A 18 -20.65 -24.57 -1.78
N LEU A 19 -20.98 -24.43 -0.49
CA LEU A 19 -20.90 -23.15 0.23
C LEU A 19 -19.56 -22.91 0.95
N VAL A 20 -18.66 -23.91 0.99
CA VAL A 20 -17.35 -23.80 1.67
C VAL A 20 -16.24 -23.32 0.70
N LEU A 21 -16.55 -23.12 -0.58
CA LEU A 21 -15.60 -22.63 -1.59
C LEU A 21 -15.73 -21.13 -1.90
N VAL A 22 -16.51 -20.35 -1.13
CA VAL A 22 -16.25 -18.90 -0.99
C VAL A 22 -15.06 -18.72 -0.05
N GLY A 23 -13.97 -19.43 -0.40
CA GLY A 23 -12.67 -19.30 0.20
C GLY A 23 -12.18 -17.90 -0.12
N CYS A 24 -11.81 -17.18 0.94
CA CYS A 24 -10.74 -16.19 0.96
C CYS A 24 -10.45 -15.49 -0.38
N ALA A 25 -11.45 -14.88 -1.01
CA ALA A 25 -11.18 -13.80 -1.95
C ALA A 25 -10.67 -12.68 -1.06
N GLY A 26 -9.35 -12.69 -0.87
CA GLY A 26 -8.62 -11.75 -0.05
C GLY A 26 -9.18 -10.37 -0.33
N MET A 27 -9.64 -9.73 0.74
CA MET A 27 -9.83 -8.29 0.77
C MET A 27 -8.44 -7.68 0.59
N SER A 28 -7.92 -7.70 -0.63
CA SER A 28 -6.87 -6.78 -1.01
C SER A 28 -7.55 -5.42 -1.02
N GLU A 29 -7.46 -4.72 0.12
CA GLU A 29 -7.72 -3.29 0.13
C GLU A 29 -6.98 -2.67 -1.06
N PRO A 30 -7.57 -1.70 -1.76
CA PRO A 30 -6.85 -0.98 -2.81
C PRO A 30 -5.67 -0.27 -2.16
N GLN A 31 -4.50 -0.92 -2.16
CA GLN A 31 -3.26 -0.29 -1.76
C GLN A 31 -3.04 0.89 -2.71
N PRO A 32 -2.72 2.09 -2.19
CA PRO A 32 -2.44 3.25 -3.04
C PRO A 32 -1.33 2.84 -4.02
N GLU A 33 -1.69 2.75 -5.30
CA GLU A 33 -0.87 2.12 -6.33
C GLU A 33 0.45 2.88 -6.49
N ILE A 34 1.48 2.42 -5.79
CA ILE A 34 2.84 2.86 -6.05
C ILE A 34 3.23 2.29 -7.41
N THR A 35 3.51 3.16 -8.36
CA THR A 35 3.97 2.71 -9.66
C THR A 35 5.36 2.09 -9.51
N ARG A 36 5.70 1.12 -10.36
CA ARG A 36 7.07 0.57 -10.42
C ARG A 36 8.13 1.67 -10.58
N VAL A 37 7.81 2.73 -11.32
CA VAL A 37 8.68 3.90 -11.47
C VAL A 37 8.91 4.59 -10.12
N ALA A 38 7.84 4.83 -9.36
CA ALA A 38 7.94 5.43 -8.04
C ALA A 38 8.73 4.54 -7.07
N GLU A 39 8.41 3.25 -7.00
CA GLU A 39 9.06 2.31 -6.09
C GLU A 39 10.58 2.24 -6.32
N LEU A 40 11.02 2.07 -7.57
CA LEU A 40 12.44 2.00 -7.91
C LEU A 40 13.17 3.31 -7.57
N ASN A 41 12.53 4.45 -7.83
CA ASN A 41 13.13 5.74 -7.52
C ASN A 41 13.13 6.04 -6.01
N VAL A 42 12.15 5.56 -5.23
CA VAL A 42 12.21 5.61 -3.76
C VAL A 42 13.41 4.82 -3.25
N ARG A 43 13.57 3.57 -3.69
CA ARG A 43 14.70 2.73 -3.26
C ARG A 43 16.05 3.41 -3.56
N LEU A 44 16.25 3.87 -4.80
CA LEU A 44 17.46 4.60 -5.18
C LEU A 44 17.64 5.90 -4.39
N GLY A 45 16.55 6.64 -4.16
CA GLY A 45 16.56 7.88 -3.40
C GLY A 45 17.02 7.68 -1.96
N LEU A 46 16.45 6.68 -1.28
CA LEU A 46 16.83 6.31 0.08
C LEU A 46 18.28 5.80 0.14
N ASP A 47 18.73 5.02 -0.84
CA ASP A 47 20.12 4.58 -0.94
C ASP A 47 21.10 5.76 -1.07
N TYR A 48 20.75 6.76 -1.86
CA TYR A 48 21.55 7.98 -1.97
C TYR A 48 21.51 8.84 -0.70
N LEU A 49 20.37 8.90 0.01
CA LEU A 49 20.29 9.56 1.32
C LEU A 49 21.23 8.91 2.34
N ARG A 50 21.28 7.57 2.38
CA ARG A 50 22.20 6.83 3.27
C ARG A 50 23.67 7.11 2.97
N GLN A 51 23.98 7.49 1.72
CA GLN A 51 25.31 7.89 1.27
C GLN A 51 25.56 9.42 1.37
N GLU A 52 24.60 10.18 1.92
CA GLU A 52 24.64 11.67 1.97
C GLU A 52 24.75 12.33 0.59
N ARG A 53 24.37 11.61 -0.47
CA ARG A 53 24.37 12.11 -1.85
C ARG A 53 23.05 12.81 -2.16
N PHE A 54 22.79 13.92 -1.46
CA PHE A 54 21.48 14.58 -1.42
C PHE A 54 20.95 15.01 -2.79
N GLN A 55 21.81 15.47 -3.69
CA GLN A 55 21.36 15.91 -5.01
C GLN A 55 20.84 14.75 -5.88
N LEU A 56 21.47 13.59 -5.80
CA LEU A 56 21.00 12.39 -6.50
C LEU A 56 19.75 11.83 -5.83
N ALA A 57 19.69 11.84 -4.50
CA ALA A 57 18.49 11.49 -3.76
C ALA A 57 17.30 12.34 -4.19
N LYS A 58 17.50 13.67 -4.28
CA LYS A 58 16.49 14.62 -4.76
C LYS A 58 15.98 14.28 -6.14
N THR A 59 16.87 14.08 -7.12
CA THR A 59 16.45 13.72 -8.48
C THR A 59 15.60 12.43 -8.52
N LYS A 60 15.94 11.41 -7.73
CA LYS A 60 15.16 10.17 -7.68
C LYS A 60 13.83 10.39 -6.98
N LEU A 61 13.83 11.01 -5.81
CA LEU A 61 12.61 11.20 -5.02
C LEU A 61 11.62 12.17 -5.69
N GLU A 62 12.08 13.16 -6.44
CA GLU A 62 11.21 14.00 -7.29
C GLU A 62 10.54 13.18 -8.40
N ARG A 63 11.29 12.29 -9.06
CA ARG A 63 10.72 11.37 -10.06
C ARG A 63 9.70 10.41 -9.46
N ALA A 64 9.94 9.94 -8.24
CA ALA A 64 8.97 9.13 -7.51
C ALA A 64 7.71 9.92 -7.17
N LEU A 65 7.87 11.16 -6.69
CA LEU A 65 6.78 12.07 -6.35
C LEU A 65 5.92 12.42 -7.56
N SER A 66 6.51 12.65 -8.72
CA SER A 66 5.76 12.87 -9.96
C SER A 66 4.98 11.63 -10.41
N ALA A 67 5.54 10.43 -10.21
CA ALA A 67 4.93 9.19 -10.67
C ALA A 67 3.79 8.71 -9.75
N SER A 68 3.92 8.90 -8.43
CA SER A 68 2.92 8.50 -7.44
C SER A 68 2.77 9.56 -6.33
N PRO A 69 2.16 10.72 -6.63
CA PRO A 69 2.04 11.83 -5.69
C PRO A 69 1.13 11.54 -4.48
N HIS A 70 0.33 10.48 -4.53
CA HIS A 70 -0.58 10.06 -3.45
C HIS A 70 -0.13 8.79 -2.73
N SER A 71 1.14 8.39 -2.89
CA SER A 71 1.70 7.26 -2.13
C SER A 71 2.24 7.73 -0.78
N SER A 72 1.81 7.08 0.30
CA SER A 72 2.32 7.27 1.67
C SER A 72 3.84 7.16 1.71
N GLN A 73 4.38 6.07 1.15
CA GLN A 73 5.80 5.79 1.05
C GLN A 73 6.58 6.89 0.32
N VAL A 74 6.06 7.37 -0.82
CA VAL A 74 6.73 8.42 -1.61
C VAL A 74 6.74 9.75 -0.86
N GLN A 75 5.63 10.12 -0.24
CA GLN A 75 5.53 11.33 0.59
C GLN A 75 6.49 11.26 1.77
N TRP A 76 6.57 10.12 2.46
CA TRP A 76 7.49 9.89 3.56
C TRP A 76 8.96 9.94 3.11
N ALA A 77 9.31 9.28 2.01
CA ALA A 77 10.68 9.27 1.50
C ALA A 77 11.13 10.67 1.06
N TYR A 78 10.23 11.47 0.46
CA TYR A 78 10.52 12.87 0.12
C TYR A 78 10.64 13.74 1.37
N ALA A 79 9.82 13.50 2.41
CA ALA A 79 9.93 14.19 3.70
C ALA A 79 11.31 13.95 4.35
N LEU A 80 11.81 12.71 4.33
CA LEU A 80 13.16 12.39 4.81
C LEU A 80 14.25 13.18 4.08
N LEU A 81 14.13 13.35 2.77
CA LEU A 81 15.06 14.19 2.02
C LEU A 81 15.00 15.65 2.51
N GLN A 82 13.80 16.20 2.69
CA GLN A 82 13.65 17.58 3.17
C GLN A 82 14.24 17.76 4.57
N ASP A 83 14.01 16.80 5.46
CA ASP A 83 14.58 16.76 6.80
C ASP A 83 16.12 16.75 6.76
N LYS A 84 16.72 15.87 5.94
CA LYS A 84 18.18 15.83 5.73
C LYS A 84 18.76 17.11 5.13
N LEU A 85 17.97 17.87 4.39
CA LEU A 85 18.36 19.18 3.84
C LEU A 85 18.10 20.34 4.82
N GLY A 86 17.51 20.09 5.99
CA GLY A 86 17.16 21.11 6.97
C GLY A 86 15.89 21.90 6.64
N HIS A 87 15.07 21.42 5.70
CA HIS A 87 13.80 22.05 5.31
C HIS A 87 12.65 21.52 6.18
N GLU A 88 12.70 21.85 7.47
CA GLU A 88 11.81 21.28 8.51
C GLU A 88 10.31 21.44 8.17
N GLU A 89 9.87 22.65 7.80
CA GLU A 89 8.47 22.88 7.43
C GLU A 89 8.02 22.03 6.24
N ALA A 90 8.89 21.83 5.26
CA ALA A 90 8.58 21.01 4.09
C ALA A 90 8.50 19.53 4.49
N ALA A 91 9.44 19.06 5.30
CA ALA A 91 9.44 17.71 5.84
C ALA A 91 8.13 17.42 6.59
N GLU A 92 7.74 18.30 7.53
CA GLU A 92 6.51 18.13 8.32
C GLU A 92 5.26 18.01 7.43
N ARG A 93 5.11 18.88 6.43
CA ARG A 93 3.97 18.82 5.50
C ARG A 93 3.91 17.48 4.76
N HIS A 94 5.05 16.97 4.30
CA HIS A 94 5.12 15.71 3.57
C HIS A 94 4.92 14.50 4.48
N PHE A 95 5.46 14.51 5.71
CA PHE A 95 5.17 13.48 6.72
C PHE A 95 3.68 13.44 7.04
N ARG A 96 3.06 14.57 7.40
CA ARG A 96 1.61 14.62 7.68
C ARG A 96 0.78 14.12 6.51
N LYS A 97 1.20 14.39 5.27
CA LYS A 97 0.54 13.85 4.09
C LYS A 97 0.69 12.33 4.01
N ALA A 98 1.88 11.77 4.25
CA ALA A 98 2.09 10.33 4.30
C ALA A 98 1.16 9.64 5.32
N ILE A 99 1.09 10.19 6.54
CA ILE A 99 0.20 9.72 7.62
C ILE A 99 -1.26 9.74 7.18
N SER A 100 -1.71 10.85 6.57
CA SER A 100 -3.10 11.00 6.14
C SER A 100 -3.51 10.04 5.01
N LEU A 101 -2.55 9.63 4.17
CA LEU A 101 -2.80 8.77 3.02
C LEU A 101 -2.93 7.30 3.39
N SER A 102 -2.24 6.86 4.46
CA SER A 102 -2.33 5.46 4.91
C SER A 102 -2.11 5.35 6.41
N PRO A 103 -3.11 5.70 7.25
CA PRO A 103 -2.97 5.79 8.71
C PRO A 103 -2.54 4.50 9.42
N ASN A 104 -2.66 3.35 8.76
CA ASN A 104 -2.34 2.02 9.30
C ASN A 104 -1.10 1.39 8.63
N ASP A 105 -0.35 2.15 7.84
CA ASP A 105 0.86 1.69 7.13
C ASP A 105 2.13 2.11 7.91
N ALA A 106 3.27 1.47 7.62
CA ALA A 106 4.55 1.72 8.30
C ALA A 106 5.12 3.14 8.05
N TYR A 107 4.53 3.89 7.13
CA TYR A 107 4.91 5.27 6.77
C TYR A 107 3.97 6.33 7.36
N ALA A 108 2.97 5.91 8.14
CA ALA A 108 2.17 6.77 9.02
C ALA A 108 2.77 6.84 10.43
#